data_AF-A0A382TX20-F1
#
_entry.id   AF-A0A382TX20-F1
#
_cell.length_a   1.000
_cell.length_b   1.000
_cell.length_c   1.000
_cell.angle_alpha   90.00
_cell.angle_beta   90.00
_cell.angle_gamma   90.00
#
_symmetry.space_group_name_H-M   'P 1'
#
loop_
_entity.id
_entity.type
_entity.pdbx_description
1 polymer ?
#
loop_
_entity_poly.entity_id
_entity_poly.type
_entity_poly.pdbx_seq_one_letter_code
_entity_poly.pdbx_strand_id
1 'polypeptide(L)'
;MNPKNLFKAIFALYMLVGMHYYSSNMGGHGLYLPFNVIGWILISLIIGLGFWQIFSEGKIELTYFFKYTFLGFTFLALPLIYPNNELASWTYFRIFGLLGGLLFYFSLLQLKLSKHERYIILYIILCGVFIESLLGILQYYFFQPNNWMGYNVSKNFPYGIFQQRNIMGSFMVTGSAISLYLIQKDPDCNH
;
A
#
# COMPACT_ATOMS: atom_id res chain seq x y z
N MET A 1 15.67 13.57 -15.36
CA MET A 1 15.31 13.16 -13.98
C MET A 1 15.18 11.64 -13.97
N ASN A 2 15.73 10.91 -13.00
CA ASN A 2 15.71 9.44 -12.99
C ASN A 2 14.39 8.93 -12.37
N PRO A 3 13.52 8.20 -13.10
CA PRO A 3 12.23 7.73 -12.57
C PRO A 3 12.34 6.87 -11.32
N LYS A 4 13.44 6.12 -11.13
CA LYS A 4 13.67 5.32 -9.91
C LYS A 4 13.87 6.19 -8.67
N ASN A 5 14.59 7.31 -8.81
CA ASN A 5 14.82 8.23 -7.70
C ASN A 5 13.53 8.97 -7.34
N LEU A 6 12.74 9.36 -8.34
CA LEU A 6 11.44 9.97 -8.12
C LEU A 6 10.47 8.98 -7.46
N PHE A 7 10.47 7.72 -7.88
CA PHE A 7 9.72 6.65 -7.22
C PHE A 7 10.09 6.53 -5.74
N LYS A 8 11.39 6.42 -5.40
CA LYS A 8 11.84 6.32 -4.01
C LYS A 8 11.42 7.53 -3.18
N ALA A 9 11.54 8.74 -3.72
CA ALA A 9 11.15 9.96 -3.04
C ALA A 9 9.64 10.04 -2.77
N ILE A 10 8.82 9.75 -3.79
CA ILE A 10 7.36 9.73 -3.68
C ILE A 10 6.90 8.64 -2.70
N PHE A 11 7.50 7.44 -2.80
CA PHE A 11 7.19 6.33 -1.91
C PHE A 11 7.58 6.63 -0.46
N ALA A 12 8.75 7.22 -0.23
CA ALA A 12 9.18 7.67 1.10
C ALA A 12 8.26 8.75 1.67
N LEU A 13 7.90 9.76 0.86
CA LEU A 13 6.97 10.81 1.29
C LEU A 13 5.62 10.23 1.72
N TYR A 14 5.10 9.27 0.97
CA TYR A 14 3.88 8.58 1.35
C TYR A 14 4.04 7.78 2.65
N MET A 15 5.06 6.91 2.74
CA MET A 15 5.21 6.01 3.89
C MET A 15 5.58 6.73 5.19
N LEU A 16 6.25 7.88 5.11
CA LEU A 16 6.70 8.62 6.29
C LEU A 16 5.74 9.76 6.68
N VAL A 17 5.01 10.32 5.72
CA VAL A 17 4.15 11.49 5.96
C VAL A 17 2.72 11.21 5.50
N GLY A 18 2.55 10.86 4.22
CA GLY A 18 1.23 10.81 3.58
C GLY A 18 0.26 9.84 4.26
N MET A 19 0.69 8.62 4.58
CA MET A 19 -0.18 7.62 5.18
C MET A 19 -0.67 8.00 6.59
N HIS A 20 0.10 8.82 7.32
CA HIS A 20 -0.19 9.22 8.70
C HIS A 20 -1.19 10.38 8.80
N TYR A 21 -1.65 10.92 7.67
CA TYR A 21 -2.59 12.03 7.67
C TYR A 21 -3.99 11.58 8.10
N TYR A 22 -4.47 12.17 9.19
CA TYR A 22 -5.83 12.01 9.66
C TYR A 22 -6.70 13.21 9.24
N SER A 23 -7.89 12.92 8.72
CA SER A 23 -8.96 13.89 8.58
C SER A 23 -10.26 13.28 9.08
N SER A 24 -11.08 14.11 9.73
CA SER A 24 -12.43 13.74 10.13
C SER A 24 -13.20 13.24 8.91
N ASN A 25 -13.85 12.10 9.07
CA ASN A 25 -14.58 11.43 8.01
C ASN A 25 -15.84 10.78 8.59
N MET A 26 -16.81 10.45 7.72
CA MET A 26 -18.09 9.86 8.10
C MET A 26 -17.99 8.36 8.44
N GLY A 27 -16.77 7.81 8.52
CA GLY A 27 -16.54 6.37 8.57
C GLY A 27 -16.80 5.70 7.21
N GLY A 28 -16.94 4.36 7.23
CA GLY A 28 -17.22 3.57 6.03
C GLY A 28 -15.98 2.87 5.45
N HIS A 29 -15.95 2.70 4.12
CA HIS A 29 -14.94 1.88 3.42
C HIS A 29 -14.46 2.54 2.13
N GLY A 30 -13.33 2.07 1.57
CA GLY A 30 -12.84 2.56 0.28
C GLY A 30 -12.44 4.05 0.32
N LEU A 31 -12.82 4.82 -0.71
CA LEU A 31 -12.44 6.23 -0.87
C LEU A 31 -13.08 7.19 0.15
N TYR A 32 -14.04 6.72 0.94
CA TYR A 32 -14.59 7.51 2.06
C TYR A 32 -13.56 7.74 3.18
N LEU A 33 -12.49 6.94 3.23
CA LEU A 33 -11.41 7.06 4.20
C LEU A 33 -10.26 7.92 3.62
N PRO A 34 -9.88 9.04 4.27
CA PRO A 34 -8.87 9.97 3.74
C PRO A 34 -7.51 9.32 3.44
N PHE A 35 -7.04 8.39 4.26
CA PHE A 35 -5.77 7.71 4.02
C PHE A 35 -5.81 6.86 2.73
N ASN A 36 -6.96 6.30 2.36
CA ASN A 36 -7.12 5.59 1.08
C ASN A 36 -7.03 6.55 -0.10
N VAL A 37 -7.58 7.76 0.01
CA VAL A 37 -7.46 8.79 -1.04
C VAL A 37 -5.99 9.13 -1.29
N ILE A 38 -5.23 9.36 -0.23
CA ILE A 38 -3.78 9.63 -0.33
C ILE A 38 -3.05 8.42 -0.94
N GLY A 39 -3.42 7.19 -0.53
CA GLY A 39 -2.90 5.97 -1.12
C GLY A 39 -3.17 5.86 -2.62
N TRP A 40 -4.37 6.23 -3.08
CA TRP A 40 -4.70 6.22 -4.50
C TRP A 40 -3.98 7.31 -5.31
N ILE A 41 -3.72 8.48 -4.73
CA ILE A 41 -2.85 9.50 -5.34
C ILE A 41 -1.45 8.92 -5.55
N LEU A 42 -0.87 8.28 -4.52
CA LEU A 42 0.42 7.61 -4.61
C LEU A 42 0.43 6.54 -5.73
N ILE A 43 -0.55 5.62 -5.70
CA ILE A 43 -0.65 4.53 -6.67
C ILE A 43 -0.69 5.09 -8.09
N SER A 44 -1.49 6.13 -8.32
CA SER A 44 -1.63 6.77 -9.63
C SER A 44 -0.32 7.39 -10.12
N LEU A 45 0.42 8.06 -9.22
CA LEU A 45 1.74 8.62 -9.53
C LEU A 45 2.75 7.52 -9.90
N ILE A 46 2.79 6.42 -9.14
CA ILE A 46 3.70 5.30 -9.39
C ILE A 46 3.35 4.61 -10.71
N ILE A 47 2.06 4.46 -11.03
CA ILE A 47 1.62 3.96 -12.33
C ILE A 47 2.11 4.87 -13.47
N GLY A 48 1.98 6.18 -13.31
CA GLY A 48 2.51 7.17 -14.25
C GLY A 48 4.03 7.04 -14.45
N LEU A 49 4.80 6.82 -13.39
CA LEU A 49 6.24 6.57 -13.48
C LEU A 49 6.57 5.28 -14.20
N GLY A 50 5.78 4.22 -14.00
CA GLY A 50 5.92 2.95 -14.72
C GLY A 50 5.74 3.15 -16.23
N PHE A 51 4.70 3.87 -16.65
CA PHE A 51 4.48 4.19 -18.05
C PHE A 51 5.55 5.12 -18.64
N TRP A 52 6.03 6.10 -17.87
CA TRP A 52 7.16 6.92 -18.29
C TRP A 52 8.44 6.07 -18.48
N GLN A 53 8.69 5.10 -17.62
CA GLN A 53 9.81 4.18 -17.77
C GLN A 53 9.69 3.36 -19.06
N ILE A 54 8.49 2.85 -19.37
CA ILE A 54 8.22 2.12 -20.63
C ILE A 54 8.50 3.01 -21.83
N PHE A 55 8.00 4.25 -21.83
CA PHE A 55 8.23 5.21 -22.91
C PHE A 55 9.72 5.52 -23.10
N SER A 56 10.47 5.64 -21.99
CA SER A 56 11.88 6.00 -22.02
C SER A 56 12.79 4.85 -22.47
N GLU A 57 12.52 3.62 -22.03
CA GLU A 57 13.35 2.45 -22.37
C GLU A 57 12.89 1.73 -23.65
N GLY A 58 11.64 1.93 -24.08
CA GLY A 58 11.02 1.21 -25.20
C GLY A 58 10.87 -0.30 -24.96
N LYS A 59 10.99 -0.75 -23.70
CA LYS A 59 10.94 -2.16 -23.31
C LYS A 59 9.89 -2.35 -22.23
N ILE A 60 9.21 -3.50 -22.29
CA ILE A 60 8.23 -3.91 -21.29
C ILE A 60 8.76 -5.17 -20.61
N GLU A 61 8.93 -5.09 -19.29
CA GLU A 61 9.33 -6.23 -18.48
C GLU A 61 8.11 -6.98 -17.95
N LEU A 62 8.06 -8.29 -18.20
CA LEU A 62 6.99 -9.16 -17.73
C LEU A 62 7.59 -10.41 -17.07
N THR A 63 7.10 -10.74 -15.88
CA THR A 63 7.46 -11.97 -15.16
C THR A 63 6.39 -13.03 -15.37
N TYR A 64 6.76 -14.32 -15.23
CA TYR A 64 5.77 -15.41 -15.23
C TYR A 64 4.70 -15.19 -14.15
N PHE A 65 5.10 -14.72 -12.98
CA PHE A 65 4.19 -14.37 -11.90
C PHE A 65 3.13 -13.36 -12.36
N PHE A 66 3.54 -12.26 -13.01
CA PHE A 66 2.58 -11.28 -13.54
C PHE A 66 1.57 -11.90 -14.51
N LYS A 67 2.02 -12.78 -15.41
CA LYS A 67 1.14 -13.46 -16.38
C LYS A 67 0.09 -14.31 -15.67
N TYR A 68 0.47 -15.08 -14.65
CA TYR A 68 -0.47 -15.88 -13.87
C TYR A 68 -1.42 -15.02 -13.03
N THR A 69 -0.94 -13.94 -12.42
CA THR A 69 -1.80 -12.99 -11.69
C THR A 69 -2.81 -12.31 -12.62
N PHE A 70 -2.37 -11.92 -13.82
CA PHE A 70 -3.25 -11.34 -14.84
C PHE A 70 -4.31 -12.34 -15.29
N LEU A 71 -3.93 -13.60 -15.53
CA LEU A 71 -4.89 -14.66 -15.85
C LEU A 71 -5.90 -14.86 -14.70
N GLY A 72 -5.44 -14.90 -13.45
CA GLY A 72 -6.32 -14.97 -12.27
C GLY A 72 -7.29 -13.79 -12.20
N PHE A 73 -6.82 -12.57 -12.45
CA PHE A 73 -7.67 -11.38 -12.55
C PHE A 73 -8.74 -11.53 -13.64
N THR A 74 -8.39 -12.04 -14.83
CA THR A 74 -9.38 -12.24 -15.90
C THR A 74 -10.47 -13.24 -15.52
N PHE A 75 -10.12 -14.32 -14.81
CA PHE A 75 -11.12 -15.27 -14.31
C PHE A 75 -12.02 -14.65 -13.23
N LEU A 76 -11.48 -13.80 -12.36
CA LEU A 76 -12.28 -13.08 -11.37
C LEU A 76 -13.21 -12.03 -12.00
N ALA A 77 -12.81 -11.44 -13.14
CA ALA A 77 -13.60 -10.45 -13.86
C ALA A 77 -14.66 -11.06 -14.79
N LEU A 78 -14.48 -12.32 -15.22
CA LEU A 78 -15.37 -13.02 -16.14
C LEU A 78 -16.86 -12.97 -15.76
N PRO A 79 -17.26 -13.18 -14.48
CA PRO A 79 -18.68 -13.19 -14.10
C PRO A 79 -19.38 -11.83 -14.28
N LEU A 80 -18.64 -10.72 -14.43
CA LEU A 80 -19.21 -9.39 -14.63
C LEU A 80 -19.86 -9.23 -16.01
N ILE A 81 -19.48 -10.07 -16.97
CA ILE A 81 -19.98 -10.03 -18.35
C ILE A 81 -21.32 -10.77 -18.47
N TYR A 82 -21.72 -11.53 -17.45
CA TYR A 82 -22.94 -12.33 -17.51
C TYR A 82 -24.19 -11.46 -17.44
N PRO A 83 -25.17 -11.68 -18.34
CA PRO A 83 -26.36 -10.81 -18.45
C PRO A 83 -27.27 -10.85 -17.20
N ASN A 84 -27.21 -11.90 -16.39
CA ASN A 84 -28.03 -12.05 -15.17
C ASN A 84 -27.29 -11.63 -13.89
N ASN A 85 -26.40 -10.64 -13.96
CA ASN A 85 -25.61 -10.20 -12.81
C ASN A 85 -26.14 -8.91 -12.18
N GLU A 86 -27.29 -9.01 -11.50
CA GLU A 86 -27.95 -7.87 -10.82
C GLU A 86 -27.08 -7.21 -9.73
N LEU A 87 -26.11 -7.96 -9.17
CA LEU A 87 -25.20 -7.50 -8.13
C LEU A 87 -23.83 -7.03 -8.66
N ALA A 88 -23.64 -6.97 -9.98
CA ALA A 88 -22.36 -6.56 -10.58
C ALA A 88 -21.89 -5.19 -10.09
N SER A 89 -22.84 -4.26 -9.90
CA SER A 89 -22.60 -2.88 -9.45
C SER A 89 -21.89 -2.79 -8.09
N TRP A 90 -22.13 -3.75 -7.20
CA TRP A 90 -21.51 -3.80 -5.87
C TRP A 90 -20.03 -4.21 -5.92
N THR A 91 -19.59 -4.74 -7.07
CA THR A 91 -18.26 -5.37 -7.22
C THR A 91 -17.29 -4.48 -7.98
N TYR A 92 -17.77 -3.46 -8.71
CA TYR A 92 -16.93 -2.58 -9.54
C TYR A 92 -15.76 -1.95 -8.78
N PHE A 93 -16.00 -1.37 -7.60
CA PHE A 93 -14.92 -0.77 -6.82
C PHE A 93 -13.86 -1.78 -6.36
N ARG A 94 -14.25 -3.04 -6.10
CA ARG A 94 -13.31 -4.10 -5.73
C ARG A 94 -12.46 -4.50 -6.93
N ILE A 95 -13.08 -4.60 -8.11
CA ILE A 95 -12.41 -4.95 -9.36
C ILE A 95 -11.46 -3.84 -9.80
N PHE A 96 -11.85 -2.57 -9.68
CA PHE A 96 -10.96 -1.44 -9.90
C PHE A 96 -9.81 -1.41 -8.89
N GLY A 97 -10.07 -1.77 -7.64
CA GLY A 97 -9.03 -1.99 -6.63
C GLY A 97 -8.01 -3.03 -7.07
N LEU A 98 -8.46 -4.20 -7.52
CA LEU A 98 -7.61 -5.27 -8.04
C LEU A 98 -6.83 -4.86 -9.29
N LEU A 99 -7.49 -4.18 -10.24
CA LEU A 99 -6.86 -3.66 -11.44
C LEU A 99 -5.79 -2.62 -11.09
N GLY A 100 -6.08 -1.71 -10.16
CA GLY A 100 -5.12 -0.72 -9.66
C GLY A 100 -3.90 -1.37 -9.02
N GLY A 101 -4.11 -2.41 -8.19
CA GLY A 101 -3.01 -3.20 -7.61
C GLY A 101 -2.17 -3.93 -8.68
N LEU A 102 -2.82 -4.46 -9.71
CA LEU A 102 -2.14 -5.12 -10.83
C LEU A 102 -1.30 -4.14 -11.66
N LEU A 103 -1.84 -2.96 -11.96
CA LEU A 103 -1.13 -1.88 -12.66
C LEU A 103 0.02 -1.31 -11.81
N PHE A 104 -0.19 -1.18 -10.50
CA PHE A 104 0.86 -0.81 -9.56
C PHE A 104 2.02 -1.80 -9.59
N TYR A 105 1.72 -3.11 -9.47
CA TYR A 105 2.74 -4.15 -9.55
C TYR A 105 3.44 -4.18 -10.91
N PHE A 106 2.68 -4.04 -12.01
CA PHE A 106 3.24 -3.92 -13.36
C PHE A 106 4.25 -2.77 -13.46
N SER A 107 3.93 -1.63 -12.85
CA SER A 107 4.78 -0.43 -12.85
C SER A 107 6.07 -0.63 -12.06
N LEU A 108 6.00 -1.34 -10.93
CA LEU A 108 7.20 -1.74 -10.18
C LEU A 108 8.15 -2.62 -10.98
N LEU A 109 7.62 -3.50 -11.85
CA LEU A 109 8.45 -4.33 -12.73
C LEU A 109 9.24 -3.47 -13.73
N GLN A 110 8.63 -2.41 -14.26
CA GLN A 110 9.29 -1.53 -15.24
C GLN A 110 10.46 -0.77 -14.64
N LEU A 111 10.39 -0.41 -13.36
CA LEU A 111 11.44 0.36 -12.68
C LEU A 111 12.75 -0.41 -12.47
N LYS A 112 12.80 -1.74 -12.68
CA LYS A 112 14.04 -2.56 -12.61
C LYS A 112 14.91 -2.23 -11.39
N LEU A 113 14.31 -2.23 -10.21
CA LEU A 113 14.98 -1.85 -8.98
C LEU A 113 16.15 -2.80 -8.67
N SER A 114 17.32 -2.24 -8.41
CA SER A 114 18.50 -3.01 -8.00
C SER A 114 18.30 -3.64 -6.61
N LYS A 115 19.15 -4.60 -6.22
CA LYS A 115 19.06 -5.23 -4.89
C LYS A 115 19.15 -4.19 -3.77
N HIS A 116 20.13 -3.30 -3.84
CA HIS A 116 20.31 -2.22 -2.87
C HIS A 116 19.09 -1.27 -2.82
N GLU A 117 18.50 -0.91 -3.97
CA GLU A 117 17.30 -0.08 -3.99
C GLU A 117 16.09 -0.76 -3.34
N ARG A 118 15.97 -2.09 -3.48
CA ARG A 118 14.94 -2.86 -2.80
C ARG A 118 15.11 -2.82 -1.28
N TYR A 119 16.34 -2.92 -0.77
CA TYR A 119 16.60 -2.76 0.67
C TYR A 119 16.21 -1.39 1.18
N ILE A 120 16.58 -0.31 0.46
CA ILE A 120 16.13 1.05 0.82
C ILE A 120 14.60 1.13 0.95
N ILE A 121 13.87 0.56 0.00
CA ILE A 121 12.39 0.55 0.02
C ILE A 121 11.87 -0.23 1.22
N LEU A 122 12.47 -1.38 1.55
CA LEU A 122 12.10 -2.18 2.72
C LEU A 122 12.36 -1.43 4.03
N TYR A 123 13.47 -0.70 4.16
CA TYR A 123 13.73 0.17 5.31
C TYR A 123 12.72 1.31 5.41
N ILE A 124 12.33 1.93 4.28
CA ILE A 124 11.27 2.95 4.26
C ILE A 124 9.95 2.37 4.78
N ILE A 125 9.59 1.15 4.35
CA ILE A 125 8.39 0.45 4.86
C ILE A 125 8.51 0.23 6.37
N LEU A 126 9.67 -0.24 6.84
CA LEU A 126 9.91 -0.50 8.26
C LEU A 126 9.79 0.78 9.11
N CYS A 127 10.28 1.92 8.62
CA CYS A 127 10.08 3.21 9.27
C CYS A 127 8.60 3.59 9.36
N GLY A 128 7.81 3.38 8.31
CA GLY A 128 6.36 3.60 8.34
C GLY A 128 5.65 2.70 9.36
N VAL A 129 6.02 1.41 9.42
CA VAL A 129 5.52 0.48 10.44
C VAL A 129 5.88 0.94 11.85
N PHE A 130 7.09 1.44 12.04
CA PHE A 130 7.53 1.97 13.33
C PHE A 130 6.72 3.20 13.76
N ILE A 131 6.42 4.13 12.85
CA ILE A 131 5.60 5.30 13.18
C ILE A 131 4.17 4.85 13.54
N GLU A 132 3.57 3.93 12.79
CA GLU A 132 2.25 3.39 13.11
C GLU A 132 2.23 2.61 14.43
N SER A 133 3.31 1.89 14.77
CA SER A 133 3.38 1.15 16.03
C SER A 133 3.46 2.12 17.21
N LEU A 134 4.24 3.20 17.10
CA LEU A 134 4.25 4.29 18.07
C LEU A 134 2.86 4.92 18.19
N LEU A 135 2.19 5.22 17.07
CA LEU A 135 0.84 5.77 17.09
C LEU A 135 -0.16 4.81 17.76
N GLY A 136 -0.06 3.51 17.51
CA GLY A 136 -0.87 2.48 18.15
C GLY A 136 -0.64 2.41 19.67
N ILE A 137 0.60 2.51 20.12
CA ILE A 137 0.95 2.59 21.56
C ILE A 137 0.36 3.86 22.16
N LEU A 138 0.50 5.01 21.48
CA LEU A 138 -0.07 6.28 21.94
C LEU A 138 -1.60 6.21 22.06
N GLN A 139 -2.27 5.61 21.07
CA GLN A 139 -3.72 5.39 21.10
C GLN A 139 -4.15 4.53 22.29
N TYR A 140 -3.41 3.46 22.59
CA TYR A 140 -3.79 2.53 23.64
C TYR A 140 -3.57 3.09 25.06
N TYR A 141 -2.48 3.82 25.28
CA TYR A 141 -2.09 4.26 26.63
C TYR A 141 -2.46 5.71 26.95
N PHE A 142 -2.48 6.60 25.96
CA PHE A 142 -2.55 8.05 26.21
C PHE A 142 -3.84 8.71 25.73
N PHE A 143 -4.60 8.08 24.82
CA PHE A 143 -5.80 8.71 24.29
C PHE A 143 -6.95 8.66 25.31
N GLN A 144 -7.57 9.81 25.51
CA GLN A 144 -8.74 9.98 26.38
C GLN A 144 -10.05 9.93 25.55
N PRO A 145 -11.21 9.67 26.18
CA PRO A 145 -12.50 9.83 25.54
C PRO A 145 -12.63 11.24 24.91
N ASN A 146 -13.28 11.33 23.74
CA ASN A 146 -13.37 12.58 22.96
C ASN A 146 -12.01 13.12 22.44
N ASN A 147 -11.10 12.24 22.06
CA ASN A 147 -9.86 12.64 21.37
C ASN A 147 -10.13 13.16 19.96
N TRP A 148 -9.19 13.98 19.47
CA TRP A 148 -9.19 14.59 18.14
C TRP A 148 -9.29 13.61 16.96
N MET A 149 -8.97 12.33 17.17
CA MET A 149 -8.98 11.30 16.13
C MET A 149 -10.26 10.46 16.12
N GLY A 150 -11.21 10.72 17.04
CA GLY A 150 -12.42 9.92 17.19
C GLY A 150 -12.18 8.48 17.65
N TYR A 151 -11.02 8.20 18.25
CA TYR A 151 -10.64 6.88 18.74
C TYR A 151 -11.53 6.45 19.91
N ASN A 152 -12.09 5.24 19.79
CA ASN A 152 -12.96 4.68 20.82
C ASN A 152 -12.12 4.00 21.92
N VAL A 153 -11.84 4.77 22.98
CA VAL A 153 -11.08 4.32 24.16
C VAL A 153 -11.79 3.17 24.89
N SER A 154 -13.12 3.09 24.87
CA SER A 154 -13.88 2.02 25.53
C SER A 154 -13.72 0.65 24.85
N LYS A 155 -13.60 0.62 23.52
CA LYS A 155 -13.26 -0.61 22.76
C LYS A 155 -11.76 -0.94 22.85
N ASN A 156 -10.94 0.05 23.21
CA ASN A 156 -9.50 0.00 23.45
C ASN A 156 -8.71 -0.84 22.44
N PHE A 157 -8.95 -0.59 21.14
CA PHE A 157 -8.26 -1.31 20.09
C PHE A 157 -7.42 -0.35 19.22
N PRO A 158 -6.08 -0.41 19.29
CA PRO A 158 -5.21 0.48 18.53
C PRO A 158 -5.24 0.09 17.05
N TYR A 159 -5.71 1.01 16.21
CA TYR A 159 -5.84 0.79 14.77
C TYR A 159 -4.90 1.68 13.95
N GLY A 160 -4.02 2.44 14.62
CA GLY A 160 -3.13 3.40 13.97
C GLY A 160 -3.94 4.44 13.19
N ILE A 161 -3.49 4.78 11.99
CA ILE A 161 -4.25 5.63 11.07
C ILE A 161 -5.37 4.89 10.32
N PHE A 162 -5.29 3.57 10.20
CA PHE A 162 -6.06 2.77 9.25
C PHE A 162 -7.55 2.58 9.63
N GLN A 163 -7.93 2.94 10.86
CA GLN A 163 -9.29 2.80 11.40
C GLN A 163 -9.84 1.36 11.39
N GLN A 164 -9.02 0.37 11.04
CA GLN A 164 -9.41 -1.04 10.87
C GLN A 164 -8.37 -1.97 11.48
N ARG A 165 -8.83 -2.88 12.35
CA ARG A 165 -8.01 -3.90 13.03
C ARG A 165 -7.21 -4.78 12.08
N ASN A 166 -7.85 -5.21 10.99
CA ASN A 166 -7.24 -6.16 10.07
C ASN A 166 -6.09 -5.51 9.28
N ILE A 167 -6.20 -4.22 8.95
CA ILE A 167 -5.17 -3.48 8.20
C ILE A 167 -3.96 -3.21 9.11
N MET A 168 -4.20 -2.73 10.33
CA MET A 168 -3.14 -2.51 11.30
C MET A 168 -2.38 -3.80 11.62
N GLY A 169 -3.11 -4.89 11.88
CA GLY A 169 -2.52 -6.19 12.19
C GLY A 169 -1.66 -6.75 11.05
N SER A 170 -2.17 -6.73 9.81
CA SER A 170 -1.42 -7.22 8.65
C SER A 170 -0.19 -6.34 8.35
N PHE A 171 -0.29 -5.02 8.56
CA PHE A 171 0.84 -4.11 8.40
C PHE A 171 1.95 -4.40 9.42
N MET A 172 1.59 -4.66 10.68
CA MET A 172 2.55 -5.05 11.73
C MET A 172 3.23 -6.38 11.46
N VAL A 173 2.47 -7.40 11.01
CA VAL A 173 3.03 -8.70 10.62
C VAL A 173 3.98 -8.54 9.43
N THR A 174 3.61 -7.72 8.45
CA THR A 174 4.45 -7.45 7.27
C THR A 174 5.75 -6.77 7.68
N GLY A 175 5.71 -5.76 8.55
CA GLY A 175 6.91 -5.11 9.08
C GLY A 175 7.82 -6.07 9.84
N SER A 176 7.23 -6.96 10.65
CA SER A 176 7.97 -8.00 11.38
C SER A 176 8.62 -9.01 10.44
N ALA A 177 7.94 -9.41 9.36
CA ALA A 177 8.52 -10.27 8.34
C ALA A 177 9.65 -9.57 7.58
N ILE A 178 9.49 -8.28 7.26
CA ILE A 178 10.52 -7.47 6.60
C ILE A 178 11.76 -7.31 7.48
N SER A 179 11.60 -7.06 8.79
CA SER A 179 12.74 -6.92 9.70
C SER A 179 13.55 -8.21 9.77
N LEU A 180 12.90 -9.37 9.91
CA LEU A 180 13.55 -10.68 9.87
C LEU A 180 14.25 -10.93 8.54
N TYR A 181 13.60 -10.58 7.42
CA TYR A 181 14.18 -10.72 6.09
C TYR A 181 15.44 -9.87 5.91
N LEU A 182 15.40 -8.59 6.34
CA LEU A 182 16.54 -7.68 6.25
C LEU A 182 17.71 -8.16 7.11
N ILE A 183 17.45 -8.58 8.35
CA ILE A 183 18.49 -9.16 9.21
C ILE A 183 19.17 -10.35 8.50
N GLN A 184 18.40 -11.23 7.87
CA GLN A 184 18.99 -12.43 7.22
C GLN A 184 19.70 -12.14 5.89
N LYS A 185 19.23 -11.16 5.11
CA LYS A 185 19.62 -11.01 3.69
C LYS A 185 20.38 -9.74 3.38
N ASP A 186 20.31 -8.72 4.23
CA ASP A 186 21.08 -7.50 4.04
C ASP A 186 22.51 -7.72 4.54
N PRO A 187 23.53 -7.70 3.66
CA PRO A 187 24.92 -7.85 4.08
C PRO A 187 25.36 -6.75 5.04
N ASP A 188 24.75 -5.56 4.99
CA ASP A 188 25.11 -4.43 5.87
C ASP A 188 24.52 -4.58 7.29
N CYS A 189 23.50 -5.43 7.49
CA CYS A 189 22.99 -5.78 8.82
C CYS A 189 23.66 -7.01 9.44
N ASN A 190 24.35 -7.83 8.65
CA ASN A 190 25.05 -9.03 9.12
C ASN A 190 26.48 -8.67 9.51
N HIS A 191 26.63 -7.99 10.65
CA HIS A 191 27.91 -7.76 11.32
C HIS A 191 28.06 -8.65 12.55
#